data_AF-E6PK06-F1
#
_entry.id   AF-E6PK06-F1
#
_cell.length_a   1.000
_cell.length_b   1.000
_cell.length_c   1.000
_cell.angle_alpha   90.00
_cell.angle_beta   90.00
_cell.angle_gamma   90.00
#
_symmetry.space_group_name_H-M   'P 1'
#
loop_
_entity.id
_entity.type
_entity.pdbx_description
1 polymer ?
#
loop_
_entity_poly.entity_id
_entity_poly.type
_entity_poly.pdbx_seq_one_letter_code
_entity_poly.pdbx_strand_id
1 'polypeptide(L)'
;MALIHQVLYQSHDFAPVDFGNCLELLLGELRQTLGHERIKVSSEVQPVTLDLKTAIPCGLLTSEAVSNAFKHAFPLLMFPKFVTVQTPPHPNPPHAWGGGASSPTRWGRLGGGSFVRRFASVAHSENLNRTRGDDPGALEPHGCGGRAHPGLFLRQAHVGRTTRAVAVVGYPCIMSSTLQDRLVVAISSRALFDFEEENRIFEESDDAAYMRLQLDRIERPAQPGVAFQLVRKLLAFNTSDAERDRVEVVLLSRNDPVSGLRVFRSARHHATPIDRGVFTRGRPPYHYLHALQANLFLSTNTDDVRAALAAGFAAAQVYPQSAHASEAHPTEVRIAFDGDAVLFSDEAERVFQAQGLPAFQQHEASKAALPLPPGPFKPLLEALHRLQSAASTGAVAMRLRTALVTARSAPAHERAIRTLMHWNIAVDEAMFLGGLDKGPFLREFQPDFFFDDQTGHVQSASLHVPAGQVHAGIRSGG
;
A
#
# COMPACT_ATOMS: atom_id res chain seq x y z
N MET A 1 -28.64 15.59 -3.27
CA MET A 1 -27.38 15.54 -2.50
C MET A 1 -27.47 14.65 -1.25
N ALA A 2 -28.54 14.71 -0.44
CA ALA A 2 -28.68 13.87 0.78
C ALA A 2 -28.87 12.35 0.52
N LEU A 3 -29.44 11.97 -0.63
CA LEU A 3 -29.93 10.61 -0.89
C LEU A 3 -28.82 9.56 -1.13
N ILE A 4 -27.77 9.91 -1.87
CA ILE A 4 -26.62 9.00 -2.12
C ILE A 4 -25.85 8.74 -0.83
N HIS A 5 -25.71 9.78 0.00
CA HIS A 5 -25.14 9.64 1.34
C HIS A 5 -25.97 8.66 2.17
N GLN A 6 -27.30 8.77 2.15
CA GLN A 6 -28.17 7.90 2.96
C GLN A 6 -28.13 6.44 2.50
N VAL A 7 -28.23 6.16 1.19
CA VAL A 7 -28.22 4.79 0.66
C VAL A 7 -26.85 4.12 0.83
N LEU A 8 -25.74 4.86 0.73
CA LEU A 8 -24.39 4.31 0.86
C LEU A 8 -23.87 4.23 2.31
N TYR A 9 -24.36 5.06 3.24
CA TYR A 9 -23.97 4.98 4.67
C TYR A 9 -24.87 4.07 5.53
N GLN A 10 -26.10 3.77 5.08
CA GLN A 10 -26.99 2.89 5.82
C GLN A 10 -26.52 1.42 5.81
N SER A 11 -25.64 1.02 4.90
CA SER A 11 -24.86 -0.22 5.03
C SER A 11 -23.74 0.01 6.05
N HIS A 12 -23.96 -0.39 7.31
CA HIS A 12 -23.03 -0.20 8.42
C HIS A 12 -21.73 -1.04 8.36
N ASP A 13 -21.33 -1.51 7.19
CA ASP A 13 -20.12 -2.29 6.99
C ASP A 13 -19.21 -1.64 5.95
N PHE A 14 -17.91 -1.54 6.27
CA PHE A 14 -16.84 -1.15 5.33
C PHE A 14 -16.58 -2.22 4.25
N ALA A 15 -17.52 -3.14 4.07
CA ALA A 15 -17.49 -4.20 3.06
C ALA A 15 -17.66 -3.61 1.65
N PRO A 16 -17.28 -4.36 0.60
CA PRO A 16 -17.53 -3.96 -0.77
C PRO A 16 -19.02 -3.68 -0.99
N VAL A 17 -19.36 -2.46 -1.42
CA VAL A 17 -20.74 -2.03 -1.67
C VAL A 17 -21.24 -2.73 -2.91
N ASP A 18 -22.35 -3.46 -2.81
CA ASP A 18 -23.09 -3.92 -3.99
C ASP A 18 -23.66 -2.69 -4.73
N PHE A 19 -22.86 -2.18 -5.65
CA PHE A 19 -23.18 -0.97 -6.38
C PHE A 19 -24.33 -1.22 -7.36
N GLY A 20 -24.54 -2.46 -7.81
CA GLY A 20 -25.69 -2.80 -8.64
C GLY A 20 -27.00 -2.54 -7.89
N ASN A 21 -27.11 -3.06 -6.68
CA ASN A 21 -28.26 -2.82 -5.81
C ASN A 21 -28.39 -1.34 -5.40
N CYS A 22 -27.27 -0.69 -5.05
CA CYS A 22 -27.29 0.74 -4.72
C CYS A 22 -27.79 1.61 -5.90
N LEU A 23 -27.39 1.27 -7.12
CA LEU A 23 -27.77 1.99 -8.33
C LEU A 23 -29.26 1.84 -8.62
N GLU A 24 -29.82 0.64 -8.47
CA GLU A 24 -31.27 0.40 -8.59
C GLU A 24 -32.08 1.23 -7.59
N LEU A 25 -31.65 1.27 -6.33
CA LEU A 25 -32.28 2.10 -5.28
C LEU A 25 -32.22 3.58 -5.64
N LEU A 26 -31.05 4.08 -6.05
CA LEU A 26 -30.86 5.47 -6.48
C LEU A 26 -31.76 5.84 -7.67
N LEU A 27 -31.86 4.95 -8.67
CA LEU A 27 -32.71 5.19 -9.84
C LEU A 27 -34.20 5.12 -9.48
N GLY A 28 -34.60 4.23 -8.57
CA GLY A 28 -35.97 4.17 -8.04
C GLY A 28 -36.41 5.49 -7.41
N GLU A 29 -35.57 6.05 -6.56
CA GLU A 29 -35.80 7.35 -5.91
C GLU A 29 -35.81 8.52 -6.90
N LEU A 30 -34.89 8.53 -7.85
CA LEU A 30 -34.86 9.56 -8.90
C LEU A 30 -36.11 9.48 -9.79
N ARG A 31 -36.65 8.28 -10.06
CA ARG A 31 -37.94 8.11 -10.75
C ARG A 31 -39.09 8.66 -9.93
N GLN A 32 -39.11 8.48 -8.61
CA GLN A 32 -40.16 9.04 -7.76
C GLN A 32 -40.08 10.56 -7.69
N THR A 33 -38.87 11.11 -7.59
CA THR A 33 -38.64 12.54 -7.39
C THR A 33 -38.78 13.36 -8.69
N LEU A 34 -38.24 12.86 -9.80
CA LEU A 34 -38.19 13.55 -11.10
C LEU A 34 -39.23 13.03 -12.11
N GLY A 35 -39.98 11.99 -11.73
CA GLY A 35 -40.83 11.21 -12.62
C GLY A 35 -41.77 12.03 -13.48
N HIS A 36 -41.87 11.61 -14.75
CA HIS A 36 -42.85 12.13 -15.69
C HIS A 36 -43.44 10.96 -16.46
N GLU A 37 -44.77 10.91 -16.65
CA GLU A 37 -45.50 9.80 -17.32
C GLU A 37 -44.93 9.39 -18.70
N ARG A 38 -44.18 10.28 -19.35
CA ARG A 38 -43.65 10.10 -20.71
C ARG A 38 -42.14 9.87 -20.76
N ILE A 39 -41.45 9.87 -19.61
CA ILE A 39 -40.02 9.58 -19.49
C ILE A 39 -39.88 8.31 -18.65
N LYS A 40 -39.46 7.21 -19.28
CA LYS A 40 -39.17 5.94 -18.61
C LYS A 40 -37.68 5.84 -18.34
N VAL A 41 -37.30 5.61 -17.09
CA VAL A 41 -35.91 5.30 -16.73
C VAL A 41 -35.78 3.79 -16.59
N SER A 42 -34.73 3.22 -17.13
CA SER A 42 -34.38 1.80 -16.99
C SER A 42 -32.90 1.65 -16.68
N SER A 43 -32.53 0.52 -16.13
CA SER A 43 -31.17 0.16 -15.73
C SER A 43 -30.78 -1.15 -16.39
N GLU A 44 -29.54 -1.23 -16.86
CA GLU A 44 -28.91 -2.47 -17.32
C GLU A 44 -27.58 -2.59 -16.57
N VAL A 45 -27.63 -3.29 -15.44
CA VAL A 45 -26.55 -3.31 -14.46
C VAL A 45 -26.13 -4.74 -14.22
N GLN A 46 -24.83 -5.01 -14.36
CA GLN A 46 -24.28 -6.28 -13.91
C GLN A 46 -23.92 -6.21 -12.41
N PRO A 47 -23.99 -7.34 -11.68
CA PRO A 47 -23.55 -7.39 -10.28
C PRO A 47 -22.11 -6.89 -10.17
N VAL A 48 -21.91 -5.84 -9.38
CA VAL A 48 -20.59 -5.25 -9.18
C VAL A 48 -20.46 -4.73 -7.76
N THR A 49 -19.33 -5.03 -7.15
CA THR A 49 -18.97 -4.53 -5.83
C THR A 49 -17.92 -3.41 -5.94
N LEU A 50 -18.19 -2.24 -5.35
CA LEU A 50 -17.29 -1.09 -5.34
C LEU A 50 -16.93 -0.68 -3.91
N ASP A 51 -15.76 -0.08 -3.70
CA ASP A 51 -15.46 0.56 -2.42
C ASP A 51 -16.20 1.89 -2.27
N LEU A 52 -16.30 2.40 -1.03
CA LEU A 52 -16.98 3.68 -0.77
C LEU A 52 -16.34 4.85 -1.54
N LYS A 53 -15.00 4.85 -1.71
CA LYS A 53 -14.26 5.91 -2.41
C LYS A 53 -14.68 6.01 -3.89
N THR A 54 -15.09 4.90 -4.50
CA THR A 54 -15.54 4.83 -5.90
C THR A 54 -17.07 4.90 -6.04
N ALA A 55 -17.80 4.21 -5.17
CA ALA A 55 -19.26 4.13 -5.21
C ALA A 55 -19.93 5.51 -5.03
N ILE A 56 -19.39 6.36 -4.15
CA ILE A 56 -19.93 7.71 -3.90
C ILE A 56 -19.86 8.58 -5.17
N PRO A 57 -18.70 8.80 -5.80
CA PRO A 57 -18.63 9.52 -7.08
C PRO A 57 -19.48 8.90 -8.19
N CYS A 58 -19.53 7.58 -8.33
CA CYS A 58 -20.35 6.91 -9.35
C CYS A 58 -21.85 7.16 -9.14
N GLY A 59 -22.32 7.12 -7.89
CA GLY A 59 -23.68 7.49 -7.53
C GLY A 59 -23.99 8.94 -7.88
N LEU A 60 -23.07 9.88 -7.59
CA LEU A 60 -23.24 11.30 -7.90
C LEU A 60 -23.33 11.54 -9.40
N LEU A 61 -22.43 10.94 -10.19
CA LEU A 61 -22.45 11.02 -11.65
C LEU A 61 -23.75 10.47 -12.23
N THR A 62 -24.25 9.37 -11.69
CA THR A 62 -25.54 8.80 -12.10
C THR A 62 -26.69 9.77 -11.83
N SER A 63 -26.76 10.31 -10.61
CA SER A 63 -27.82 11.24 -10.23
C SER A 63 -27.82 12.48 -11.12
N GLU A 64 -26.64 13.01 -11.43
CA GLU A 64 -26.49 14.18 -12.28
C GLU A 64 -26.89 13.88 -13.73
N ALA A 65 -26.45 12.73 -14.26
CA ALA A 65 -26.80 12.28 -15.61
C ALA A 65 -28.31 12.14 -15.80
N VAL A 66 -28.99 11.50 -14.84
CA VAL A 66 -30.44 11.27 -14.89
C VAL A 66 -31.18 12.58 -14.69
N SER A 67 -30.84 13.39 -13.68
CA SER A 67 -31.43 14.72 -13.44
C SER A 67 -31.38 15.59 -14.68
N ASN A 68 -30.23 15.66 -15.33
CA ASN A 68 -30.05 16.47 -16.52
C ASN A 68 -30.73 15.88 -17.76
N ALA A 69 -30.91 14.55 -17.83
CA ALA A 69 -31.74 13.95 -18.86
C ALA A 69 -33.20 14.41 -18.75
N PHE A 70 -33.76 14.43 -17.54
CA PHE A 70 -35.12 14.94 -17.30
C PHE A 70 -35.25 16.44 -17.61
N LYS A 71 -34.28 17.25 -17.17
CA LYS A 71 -34.35 18.72 -17.30
C LYS A 71 -34.04 19.21 -18.72
N HIS A 72 -33.18 18.51 -19.46
CA HIS A 72 -32.56 19.08 -20.67
C HIS A 72 -32.56 18.17 -21.90
N ALA A 73 -32.62 16.84 -21.76
CA ALA A 73 -32.52 15.93 -22.92
C ALA A 73 -33.80 15.88 -23.78
N PHE A 74 -34.95 16.23 -23.20
CA PHE A 74 -36.26 16.07 -23.83
C PHE A 74 -37.05 17.40 -23.87
N PRO A 75 -36.75 18.30 -24.81
CA PRO A 75 -37.44 19.59 -24.93
C PRO A 75 -38.91 19.46 -25.37
N LEU A 76 -39.33 18.31 -25.92
CA LEU A 76 -40.70 18.02 -26.35
C LEU A 76 -41.10 16.61 -25.92
N LEU A 77 -42.20 16.50 -25.16
CA LEU A 77 -42.73 15.24 -24.61
C LEU A 77 -43.89 14.67 -25.43
N MET A 78 -43.93 14.91 -26.73
CA MET A 78 -45.01 14.39 -27.59
C MET A 78 -44.97 12.86 -27.80
N PHE A 79 -43.82 12.22 -27.55
CA PHE A 79 -43.63 10.78 -27.67
C PHE A 79 -42.86 10.23 -26.46
N PRO A 80 -42.99 8.94 -26.12
CA PRO A 80 -42.26 8.32 -25.02
C PRO A 80 -40.75 8.52 -25.16
N LYS A 81 -40.11 8.80 -24.03
CA LYS A 81 -38.67 9.01 -23.91
C LYS A 81 -38.10 7.97 -22.95
N PHE A 82 -36.89 7.51 -23.22
CA PHE A 82 -36.23 6.50 -22.40
C PHE A 82 -34.87 7.01 -21.94
N VAL A 83 -34.55 6.81 -20.67
CA VAL A 83 -33.23 7.02 -20.09
C VAL A 83 -32.72 5.67 -19.59
N THR A 84 -31.71 5.11 -20.23
CA THR A 84 -31.08 3.87 -19.78
C THR A 84 -29.77 4.19 -19.09
N VAL A 85 -29.59 3.74 -17.85
CA VAL A 85 -28.29 3.74 -17.17
C VAL A 85 -27.66 2.36 -17.30
N GLN A 86 -26.45 2.30 -17.86
CA GLN A 86 -25.72 1.07 -18.08
C GLN A 86 -24.43 1.05 -17.27
N THR A 87 -24.06 -0.12 -16.77
CA THR A 87 -22.70 -0.40 -16.32
C THR A 87 -22.00 -1.31 -17.33
N PRO A 88 -20.70 -1.08 -17.64
CA PRO A 88 -20.00 -1.91 -18.61
C PRO A 88 -19.91 -3.36 -18.10
N PRO A 89 -20.04 -4.36 -19.01
CA PRO A 89 -20.05 -5.78 -18.64
C PRO A 89 -18.68 -6.31 -18.17
N HIS A 90 -17.60 -5.56 -18.40
CA HIS A 90 -16.24 -5.81 -17.93
C HIS A 90 -15.42 -4.52 -18.11
N PRO A 91 -14.41 -4.21 -17.28
CA PRO A 91 -13.58 -3.00 -17.43
C PRO A 91 -12.74 -2.95 -18.73
N ASN A 92 -12.67 -4.05 -19.48
CA ASN A 92 -12.16 -4.03 -20.85
C ASN A 92 -13.34 -4.11 -21.81
N PRO A 93 -13.51 -3.18 -22.77
CA PRO A 93 -14.43 -3.43 -23.86
C PRO A 93 -13.93 -4.69 -24.59
N PRO A 94 -14.73 -5.76 -24.76
CA PRO A 94 -14.34 -6.78 -25.71
C PRO A 94 -14.16 -6.07 -27.05
N HIS A 95 -13.07 -6.36 -27.77
CA HIS A 95 -12.84 -5.95 -29.16
C HIS A 95 -13.94 -6.43 -30.14
N ALA A 96 -15.10 -6.87 -29.66
CA ALA A 96 -16.20 -7.42 -30.42
C ALA A 96 -17.55 -7.01 -29.79
N TRP A 97 -18.02 -5.81 -30.10
CA TRP A 97 -19.43 -5.61 -30.42
C TRP A 97 -19.58 -5.70 -31.95
N GLY A 98 -19.21 -6.86 -32.49
CA GLY A 98 -19.35 -7.20 -33.89
C GLY A 98 -20.50 -8.20 -34.05
N GLY A 99 -21.59 -7.75 -34.67
CA GLY A 99 -22.72 -8.61 -34.95
C GLY A 99 -23.86 -7.91 -35.68
N GLY A 100 -23.62 -7.48 -36.93
CA GLY A 100 -24.67 -7.23 -37.91
C GLY A 100 -24.71 -5.83 -38.55
N ALA A 101 -24.07 -5.74 -39.72
CA ALA A 101 -24.22 -4.71 -40.77
C ALA A 101 -23.46 -3.38 -40.65
N SER A 102 -22.56 -3.18 -41.62
CA SER A 102 -21.86 -1.96 -42.09
C SER A 102 -20.83 -1.31 -41.15
N SER A 103 -19.56 -1.41 -41.58
CA SER A 103 -18.39 -0.52 -41.41
C SER A 103 -18.32 0.49 -40.24
N PRO A 104 -17.12 0.72 -39.65
CA PRO A 104 -16.96 1.59 -38.49
C PRO A 104 -17.24 3.03 -38.88
N THR A 105 -18.44 3.52 -38.59
CA THR A 105 -18.65 4.96 -38.44
C THR A 105 -17.80 5.40 -37.26
N ARG A 106 -16.62 5.93 -37.61
CA ARG A 106 -15.94 7.07 -36.99
C ARG A 106 -16.76 7.63 -35.81
N TRP A 107 -16.17 7.70 -34.62
CA TRP A 107 -16.68 8.47 -33.47
C TRP A 107 -16.76 9.95 -33.87
N GLY A 108 -17.75 10.27 -34.68
CA GLY A 108 -17.93 11.55 -35.34
C GLY A 108 -18.82 12.44 -34.50
N ARG A 109 -18.33 13.65 -34.22
CA ARG A 109 -19.20 14.80 -33.97
C ARG A 109 -20.15 14.94 -35.16
N LEU A 110 -21.37 14.41 -35.07
CA LEU A 110 -22.42 14.75 -36.02
C LEU A 110 -23.78 14.84 -35.31
N GLY A 111 -24.35 16.05 -35.36
CA GLY A 111 -25.80 16.27 -35.46
C GLY A 111 -26.59 16.38 -34.16
N GLY A 112 -26.39 17.43 -33.37
CA GLY A 112 -27.27 17.78 -32.24
C GLY A 112 -26.73 18.93 -31.39
N GLY A 113 -26.62 20.13 -31.97
CA GLY A 113 -25.84 21.26 -31.46
C GLY A 113 -26.25 21.89 -30.11
N SER A 114 -27.28 21.41 -29.41
CA SER A 114 -27.71 21.98 -28.12
C SER A 114 -27.51 21.05 -26.90
N PHE A 115 -27.54 19.72 -27.09
CA PHE A 115 -27.50 18.75 -25.99
C PHE A 115 -26.11 18.67 -25.35
N VAL A 116 -25.08 18.29 -26.13
CA VAL A 116 -23.70 18.14 -25.63
C VAL A 116 -23.11 19.49 -25.16
N ARG A 117 -23.49 20.61 -25.79
CA ARG A 117 -22.99 21.95 -25.41
C ARG A 117 -23.57 22.46 -24.09
N ARG A 118 -24.88 22.26 -23.81
CA ARG A 118 -25.48 22.64 -22.51
C ARG A 118 -25.09 21.69 -21.38
N PHE A 119 -24.90 20.40 -21.67
CA PHE A 119 -24.47 19.42 -20.68
C PHE A 119 -23.00 19.61 -20.28
N ALA A 120 -22.12 19.85 -21.26
CA ALA A 120 -20.69 20.09 -21.01
C ALA A 120 -20.41 21.46 -20.38
N SER A 121 -21.21 22.50 -20.67
CA SER A 121 -20.99 23.84 -20.10
C SER A 121 -21.31 23.93 -18.60
N VAL A 122 -22.19 23.05 -18.09
CA VAL A 122 -22.57 23.00 -16.66
C VAL A 122 -21.64 22.06 -15.88
N ALA A 123 -21.21 20.95 -16.47
CA ALA A 123 -20.18 20.07 -15.85
C ALA A 123 -18.81 20.76 -15.69
N HIS A 124 -18.50 21.75 -16.53
CA HIS A 124 -17.27 22.54 -16.45
C HIS A 124 -17.30 23.64 -15.37
N SER A 125 -18.47 24.06 -14.86
CA SER A 125 -18.55 25.15 -13.89
C SER A 125 -18.38 24.70 -12.43
N GLU A 126 -18.47 23.40 -12.12
CA GLU A 126 -18.37 22.88 -10.75
C GLU A 126 -17.13 22.02 -10.47
N ASN A 127 -16.26 21.78 -11.47
CA ASN A 127 -14.98 21.09 -11.29
C ASN A 127 -13.79 22.04 -11.49
N LEU A 128 -13.45 22.77 -10.43
CA LEU A 128 -12.16 23.45 -10.32
C LEU A 128 -11.06 22.40 -10.04
N ASN A 129 -10.48 21.86 -11.11
CA ASN A 129 -9.03 21.63 -11.20
C ASN A 129 -8.66 21.26 -12.64
N ARG A 130 -8.22 22.27 -13.41
CA ARG A 130 -7.46 22.06 -14.65
C ARG A 130 -6.14 22.79 -14.55
N THR A 131 -5.06 22.02 -14.51
CA THR A 131 -3.78 22.42 -15.10
C THR A 131 -4.01 22.71 -16.58
N ARG A 132 -3.58 23.90 -17.02
CA ARG A 132 -3.62 24.34 -18.42
C ARG A 132 -2.37 23.82 -19.14
N GLY A 133 -2.57 23.32 -20.36
CA GLY A 133 -1.52 23.03 -21.33
C GLY A 133 -1.65 21.62 -21.88
N ASP A 134 -2.41 21.46 -22.97
CA ASP A 134 -2.07 20.62 -24.13
C ASP A 134 -3.26 20.55 -25.11
N ASP A 135 -2.92 20.55 -26.39
CA ASP A 135 -3.75 20.66 -27.60
C ASP A 135 -4.69 19.44 -27.79
N PRO A 136 -5.91 19.56 -28.38
CA PRO A 136 -6.90 18.49 -28.37
C PRO A 136 -6.70 17.53 -29.56
N GLY A 137 -5.71 16.65 -29.45
CA GLY A 137 -5.58 15.44 -30.25
C GLY A 137 -6.57 14.35 -29.80
N ALA A 138 -7.04 13.53 -30.73
CA ALA A 138 -8.03 12.48 -30.54
C ALA A 138 -7.74 11.55 -29.34
N LEU A 139 -8.66 11.52 -28.37
CA LEU A 139 -8.70 10.48 -27.33
C LEU A 139 -9.26 9.20 -27.95
N GLU A 140 -8.36 8.33 -28.43
CA GLU A 140 -8.64 6.90 -28.57
C GLU A 140 -8.74 6.25 -27.18
N PRO A 141 -9.50 5.15 -27.02
CA PRO A 141 -9.60 4.45 -25.74
C PRO A 141 -8.29 3.71 -25.47
N HIS A 142 -7.33 4.40 -24.87
CA HIS A 142 -6.13 3.77 -24.34
C HIS A 142 -6.51 2.88 -23.14
N GLY A 143 -6.01 1.64 -23.16
CA GLY A 143 -6.23 0.64 -22.12
C GLY A 143 -5.79 1.12 -20.73
N CYS A 144 -6.38 0.47 -19.71
CA CYS A 144 -6.16 0.70 -18.28
C CYS A 144 -4.67 0.92 -17.95
N GLY A 145 -4.28 2.19 -17.76
CA GLY A 145 -2.90 2.56 -17.45
C GLY A 145 -2.71 3.97 -16.86
N GLY A 146 -3.78 4.73 -16.67
CA GLY A 146 -3.78 5.98 -15.89
C GLY A 146 -4.84 5.87 -14.80
N ARG A 147 -4.67 6.59 -13.67
CA ARG A 147 -5.63 6.60 -12.54
C ARG A 147 -7.06 6.66 -13.08
N ALA A 148 -7.76 5.52 -13.05
CA ALA A 148 -9.06 5.37 -13.67
C ALA A 148 -10.11 6.00 -12.75
N HIS A 149 -10.39 7.28 -12.97
CA HIS A 149 -11.48 7.95 -12.31
C HIS A 149 -12.83 7.43 -12.84
N PRO A 150 -13.88 7.39 -12.00
CA PRO A 150 -15.25 7.19 -12.45
C PRO A 150 -15.58 8.11 -13.63
N GLY A 151 -16.09 7.53 -14.71
CA GLY A 151 -16.37 8.22 -15.97
C GLY A 151 -17.85 8.13 -16.34
N LEU A 152 -18.36 9.15 -17.03
CA LEU A 152 -19.73 9.17 -17.54
C LEU A 152 -19.72 9.38 -19.05
N PHE A 153 -20.30 8.45 -19.80
CA PHE A 153 -20.49 8.54 -21.24
C PHE A 153 -21.97 8.67 -21.58
N LEU A 154 -22.33 9.63 -22.42
CA LEU A 154 -23.72 9.91 -22.80
C LEU A 154 -23.92 9.71 -24.29
N ARG A 155 -24.98 8.99 -24.68
CA ARG A 155 -25.39 8.83 -26.07
C ARG A 155 -26.89 9.07 -26.20
N GLN A 156 -27.30 9.84 -27.20
CA GLN A 156 -28.71 10.01 -27.56
C GLN A 156 -28.96 9.42 -28.94
N ALA A 157 -30.04 8.64 -29.07
CA ALA A 157 -30.44 8.02 -30.33
C ALA A 157 -31.93 8.27 -30.59
N HIS A 158 -32.27 8.52 -31.86
CA HIS A 158 -33.65 8.60 -32.33
C HIS A 158 -33.99 7.31 -33.07
N VAL A 159 -34.99 6.58 -32.60
CA VAL A 159 -35.47 5.35 -33.23
C VAL A 159 -36.95 5.57 -33.54
N GLY A 160 -37.28 5.80 -34.82
CA GLY A 160 -38.60 6.24 -35.23
C GLY A 160 -39.00 7.57 -34.58
N ARG A 161 -40.17 7.62 -33.91
CA ARG A 161 -40.66 8.81 -33.16
C ARG A 161 -40.21 8.86 -31.69
N THR A 162 -39.55 7.81 -31.22
CA THR A 162 -39.04 7.68 -29.85
C THR A 162 -37.59 8.16 -29.73
N THR A 163 -37.26 8.80 -28.61
CA THR A 163 -35.88 9.24 -28.31
C THR A 163 -35.38 8.49 -27.10
N ARG A 164 -34.18 7.91 -27.21
CA ARG A 164 -33.49 7.22 -26.12
C ARG A 164 -32.22 7.96 -25.76
N ALA A 165 -32.01 8.21 -24.48
CA ALA A 165 -30.74 8.65 -23.90
C ALA A 165 -30.15 7.47 -23.13
N VAL A 166 -28.87 7.19 -23.35
CA VAL A 166 -28.11 6.14 -22.66
C VAL A 166 -26.96 6.81 -21.92
N ALA A 167 -26.88 6.57 -20.63
CA ALA A 167 -25.79 6.98 -19.76
C ALA A 167 -25.01 5.74 -19.32
N VAL A 168 -23.73 5.66 -19.69
CA VAL A 168 -22.83 4.60 -19.26
C VAL A 168 -21.96 5.14 -18.15
N VAL A 169 -22.05 4.53 -16.97
CA VAL A 169 -21.23 4.86 -15.80
C VAL A 169 -20.07 3.89 -15.75
N GLY A 170 -18.88 4.36 -16.09
CA GLY A 170 -17.64 3.60 -15.98
C GLY A 170 -17.07 3.71 -14.57
N TYR A 171 -16.63 2.58 -14.01
CA TYR A 171 -15.93 2.50 -12.74
C TYR A 171 -14.68 1.63 -12.90
N PRO A 172 -13.57 1.93 -12.20
CA PRO A 172 -12.46 1.00 -12.08
C PRO A 172 -12.93 -0.27 -11.36
N CYS A 173 -12.59 -1.44 -11.89
CA CYS A 173 -12.81 -2.70 -11.19
C CYS A 173 -11.80 -2.80 -10.04
N ILE A 174 -12.27 -3.07 -8.83
CA ILE A 174 -11.41 -3.46 -7.72
C ILE A 174 -11.77 -4.91 -7.39
N MET A 175 -10.87 -5.84 -7.70
CA MET A 175 -10.92 -7.18 -7.13
C MET A 175 -10.58 -7.11 -5.64
N SER A 176 -11.15 -8.02 -4.84
CA SER A 176 -10.82 -8.21 -3.43
C SER A 176 -9.30 -8.13 -3.21
N SER A 177 -8.82 -7.09 -2.52
CA SER A 177 -7.40 -6.89 -2.26
C SER A 177 -6.81 -8.02 -1.41
N THR A 178 -6.19 -9.01 -2.04
CA THR A 178 -5.47 -10.07 -1.32
C THR A 178 -4.08 -9.57 -0.95
N LEU A 179 -3.64 -9.82 0.29
CA LEU A 179 -2.26 -9.58 0.72
C LEU A 179 -1.30 -10.70 0.27
N GLN A 180 -1.86 -11.74 -0.35
CA GLN A 180 -1.13 -12.85 -0.93
C GLN A 180 -0.04 -12.35 -1.90
N ASP A 181 1.17 -12.89 -1.76
CA ASP A 181 2.35 -12.58 -2.58
C ASP A 181 2.90 -11.13 -2.49
N ARG A 182 2.39 -10.31 -1.57
CA ARG A 182 2.94 -8.99 -1.26
C ARG A 182 4.01 -9.08 -0.16
N LEU A 183 4.97 -8.17 -0.19
CA LEU A 183 5.83 -7.87 0.95
C LEU A 183 5.03 -6.97 1.92
N VAL A 184 4.58 -7.53 3.03
CA VAL A 184 3.84 -6.80 4.05
C VAL A 184 4.78 -6.37 5.19
N VAL A 185 4.90 -5.06 5.39
CA VAL A 185 5.67 -4.46 6.49
C VAL A 185 4.70 -3.88 7.52
N ALA A 186 4.61 -4.52 8.67
CA ALA A 186 3.92 -3.97 9.84
C ALA A 186 4.86 -3.01 10.59
N ILE A 187 4.40 -1.82 10.94
CA ILE A 187 5.23 -0.81 11.58
C ILE A 187 4.49 -0.02 12.66
N SER A 188 5.14 0.18 13.80
CA SER A 188 4.62 1.03 14.87
C SER A 188 4.69 2.51 14.52
N SER A 189 3.82 3.32 15.14
CA SER A 189 3.76 4.77 14.89
C SER A 189 5.09 5.48 15.14
N ARG A 190 5.80 5.13 16.23
CA ARG A 190 7.08 5.75 16.62
C ARG A 190 8.28 5.27 15.79
N ALA A 191 8.18 4.10 15.17
CA ALA A 191 9.21 3.66 14.22
C ALA A 191 9.11 4.43 12.91
N LEU A 192 7.88 4.72 12.47
CA LEU A 192 7.61 5.42 11.20
C LEU A 192 7.77 6.94 11.31
N PHE A 193 7.33 7.56 12.41
CA PHE A 193 7.39 9.00 12.64
C PHE A 193 7.99 9.30 14.01
N ASP A 194 8.63 10.46 14.12
CA ASP A 194 9.11 10.98 15.38
C ASP A 194 7.93 11.50 16.23
N PHE A 195 7.71 10.81 17.35
CA PHE A 195 6.76 11.15 18.39
C PHE A 195 7.42 11.12 19.78
N GLU A 196 8.74 11.38 19.86
CA GLU A 196 9.48 11.19 21.11
C GLU A 196 9.14 12.28 22.15
N GLU A 197 8.69 13.46 21.72
CA GLU A 197 8.12 14.46 22.64
C GLU A 197 6.82 13.96 23.27
N GLU A 198 5.90 13.45 22.45
CA GLU A 198 4.62 12.91 22.93
C GLU A 198 4.83 11.65 23.80
N ASN A 199 5.80 10.80 23.45
CA ASN A 199 6.14 9.61 24.23
C ASN A 199 6.68 9.96 25.63
N ARG A 200 7.54 10.99 25.75
CA ARG A 200 8.00 11.45 27.08
C ARG A 200 6.84 11.87 27.97
N ILE A 201 5.87 12.57 27.41
CA ILE A 201 4.67 12.98 28.17
C ILE A 201 3.83 11.77 28.57
N PHE A 202 3.71 10.76 27.71
CA PHE A 202 3.06 9.50 28.07
C PHE A 202 3.79 8.75 29.21
N GLU A 203 5.12 8.78 29.23
CA GLU A 203 5.92 8.13 30.28
C GLU A 203 5.93 8.92 31.60
N GLU A 204 5.84 10.26 31.54
CA GLU A 204 5.93 11.16 32.70
C GLU A 204 4.57 11.54 33.31
N SER A 205 3.46 11.38 32.58
CA SER A 205 2.13 11.90 32.98
C SER A 205 0.99 10.92 32.71
N ASP A 206 -0.25 11.32 33.02
CA ASP A 206 -1.46 10.52 32.82
C ASP A 206 -1.93 10.54 31.34
N ASP A 207 -2.62 9.48 30.91
CA ASP A 207 -3.11 9.25 29.53
C ASP A 207 -3.85 10.47 28.96
N ALA A 208 -4.55 11.23 29.81
CA ALA A 208 -5.29 12.42 29.41
C ALA A 208 -4.41 13.54 28.83
N ALA A 209 -3.20 13.73 29.37
CA ALA A 209 -2.28 14.77 28.91
C ALA A 209 -1.68 14.42 27.55
N TYR A 210 -1.29 13.15 27.36
CA TYR A 210 -0.88 12.61 26.07
C TYR A 210 -1.97 12.78 25.00
N MET A 211 -3.20 12.38 25.33
CA MET A 211 -4.35 12.47 24.41
C MET A 211 -4.64 13.90 24.00
N ARG A 212 -4.59 14.85 24.94
CA ARG A 212 -4.79 16.27 24.66
C ARG A 212 -3.73 16.80 23.70
N LEU A 213 -2.47 16.45 23.92
CA LEU A 213 -1.38 16.87 23.04
C LEU A 213 -1.53 16.32 21.61
N GLN A 214 -1.94 15.05 21.49
CA GLN A 214 -2.18 14.44 20.17
C GLN A 214 -3.34 15.11 19.44
N LEU A 215 -4.41 15.48 20.15
CA LEU A 215 -5.53 16.22 19.60
C LEU A 215 -5.14 17.64 19.17
N ASP A 216 -4.40 18.37 20.00
CA ASP A 216 -3.94 19.73 19.70
C ASP A 216 -3.02 19.76 18.45
N ARG A 217 -2.30 18.66 18.21
CA ARG A 217 -1.37 18.50 17.09
C ARG A 217 -1.92 17.65 15.94
N ILE A 218 -3.21 17.32 15.93
CA ILE A 218 -3.77 16.35 14.97
C ILE A 218 -3.64 16.80 13.51
N GLU A 219 -3.59 18.11 13.26
CA GLU A 219 -3.36 18.69 11.92
C GLU A 219 -1.88 19.03 11.65
N ARG A 220 -1.00 18.89 12.65
CA ARG A 220 0.44 19.14 12.50
C ARG A 220 1.15 17.82 12.14
N PRO A 221 1.68 17.69 10.91
CA PRO A 221 2.40 16.49 10.50
C PRO A 221 3.58 16.22 11.43
N ALA A 222 3.75 14.95 11.82
CA ALA A 222 4.93 14.50 12.53
C ALA A 222 6.16 14.46 11.61
N GLN A 223 7.34 14.62 12.18
CA GLN A 223 8.58 14.49 11.42
C GLN A 223 8.83 13.02 11.06
N PRO A 224 9.50 12.74 9.93
CA PRO A 224 9.94 11.39 9.58
C PRO A 224 10.74 10.72 10.69
N GLY A 225 10.40 9.47 11.02
CA GLY A 225 11.16 8.65 11.96
C GLY A 225 12.29 7.88 11.29
N VAL A 226 12.97 7.05 12.06
CA VAL A 226 14.14 6.27 11.62
C VAL A 226 13.82 5.31 10.47
N ALA A 227 12.68 4.62 10.52
CA ALA A 227 12.29 3.67 9.47
C ALA A 227 11.53 4.32 8.29
N PHE A 228 11.32 5.64 8.31
CA PHE A 228 10.53 6.35 7.29
C PHE A 228 11.10 6.18 5.89
N GLN A 229 12.42 6.32 5.73
CA GLN A 229 13.09 6.21 4.43
C GLN A 229 12.96 4.81 3.83
N LEU A 230 13.16 3.77 4.65
CA LEU A 230 12.93 2.38 4.26
C LEU A 230 11.50 2.20 3.73
N VAL A 231 10.50 2.64 4.51
CA VAL A 231 9.08 2.52 4.14
C VAL A 231 8.76 3.27 2.84
N ARG A 232 9.26 4.51 2.71
CA ARG A 232 9.08 5.33 1.51
C ARG A 232 9.62 4.62 0.26
N LYS A 233 10.84 4.10 0.33
CA LYS A 233 11.47 3.42 -0.81
C LYS A 233 10.86 2.05 -1.09
N LEU A 234 10.43 1.29 -0.07
CA LEU A 234 9.71 0.03 -0.27
C LEU A 234 8.37 0.28 -0.98
N LEU A 235 7.59 1.29 -0.56
CA LEU A 235 6.34 1.65 -1.24
C LEU A 235 6.57 2.11 -2.68
N ALA A 236 7.75 2.62 -3.02
CA ALA A 236 8.09 2.99 -4.40
C ALA A 236 8.26 1.78 -5.34
N PHE A 237 8.22 0.54 -4.83
CA PHE A 237 8.08 -0.65 -5.68
C PHE A 237 6.67 -0.82 -6.28
N ASN A 238 5.69 -0.12 -5.71
CA ASN A 238 4.32 -0.13 -6.21
C ASN A 238 4.18 0.75 -7.47
N THR A 239 3.15 0.47 -8.26
CA THR A 239 2.92 1.17 -9.54
C THR A 239 1.57 1.90 -9.50
N SER A 240 1.17 2.53 -10.61
CA SER A 240 -0.20 3.07 -10.72
C SER A 240 -1.28 2.00 -10.88
N ASP A 241 -0.88 0.73 -11.00
CA ASP A 241 -1.76 -0.44 -11.12
C ASP A 241 -1.77 -1.21 -9.80
N ALA A 242 -2.87 -1.09 -9.04
CA ALA A 242 -3.02 -1.66 -7.71
C ALA A 242 -2.97 -3.21 -7.69
N GLU A 243 -3.19 -3.87 -8.83
CA GLU A 243 -3.03 -5.33 -8.95
C GLU A 243 -1.56 -5.74 -9.03
N ARG A 244 -0.68 -4.80 -9.39
CA ARG A 244 0.78 -5.00 -9.46
C ARG A 244 1.51 -4.50 -8.23
N ASP A 245 0.79 -3.91 -7.27
CA ASP A 245 1.40 -3.49 -6.01
C ASP A 245 2.02 -4.68 -5.30
N ARG A 246 3.31 -4.53 -4.99
CA ARG A 246 4.14 -5.60 -4.45
C ARG A 246 4.40 -5.41 -2.96
N VAL A 247 4.18 -4.21 -2.44
CA VAL A 247 4.49 -3.84 -1.06
C VAL A 247 3.24 -3.29 -0.40
N GLU A 248 2.93 -3.80 0.79
CA GLU A 248 1.92 -3.24 1.68
C GLU A 248 2.60 -2.78 2.97
N VAL A 249 2.27 -1.58 3.44
CA VAL A 249 2.70 -1.11 4.75
C VAL A 249 1.47 -0.93 5.63
N VAL A 250 1.51 -1.52 6.82
CA VAL A 250 0.39 -1.50 7.76
C VAL A 250 0.83 -0.89 9.08
N LEU A 251 0.11 0.11 9.56
CA LEU A 251 0.33 0.64 10.90
C LEU A 251 -0.13 -0.37 11.95
N LEU A 252 0.74 -0.75 12.86
CA LEU A 252 0.42 -1.67 13.95
C LEU A 252 0.87 -1.06 15.27
N SER A 253 -0.08 -0.51 16.02
CA SER A 253 0.23 0.37 17.16
C SER A 253 -0.59 0.04 18.41
N ARG A 254 0.06 0.22 19.56
CA ARG A 254 -0.59 0.24 20.88
C ARG A 254 -1.39 1.51 21.12
N ASN A 255 -1.15 2.56 20.34
CA ASN A 255 -1.83 3.83 20.53
C ASN A 255 -3.34 3.67 20.33
N ASP A 256 -4.09 4.64 20.85
CA ASP A 256 -5.51 4.71 20.60
C ASP A 256 -5.79 5.15 19.14
N PRO A 257 -6.99 4.87 18.60
CA PRO A 257 -7.35 5.22 17.24
C PRO A 257 -7.29 6.72 16.92
N VAL A 258 -7.53 7.60 17.90
CA VAL A 258 -7.51 9.06 17.70
C VAL A 258 -6.09 9.54 17.45
N SER A 259 -5.12 9.08 18.25
CA SER A 259 -3.69 9.35 17.98
C SER A 259 -3.25 8.77 16.63
N GLY A 260 -3.87 7.67 16.21
CA GLY A 260 -3.70 7.08 14.88
C GLY A 260 -4.04 8.01 13.71
N LEU A 261 -5.00 8.93 13.88
CA LEU A 261 -5.38 9.89 12.82
C LEU A 261 -4.21 10.78 12.41
N ARG A 262 -3.41 11.25 13.37
CA ARG A 262 -2.23 12.08 13.10
C ARG A 262 -1.17 11.31 12.32
N VAL A 263 -1.01 10.02 12.59
CA VAL A 263 -0.08 9.14 11.86
C VAL A 263 -0.47 9.05 10.39
N PHE A 264 -1.75 8.78 10.09
CA PHE A 264 -2.25 8.74 8.71
C PHE A 264 -2.14 10.08 8.00
N ARG A 265 -2.44 11.18 8.69
CA ARG A 265 -2.29 12.54 8.12
C ARG A 265 -0.84 12.87 7.82
N SER A 266 0.08 12.48 8.70
CA SER A 266 1.53 12.62 8.49
C SER A 266 1.98 11.81 7.28
N ALA A 267 1.53 10.56 7.15
CA ALA A 267 1.81 9.70 6.00
C ALA A 267 1.34 10.32 4.66
N ARG A 268 0.14 10.90 4.64
CA ARG A 268 -0.36 11.64 3.47
C ARG A 268 0.44 12.90 3.17
N HIS A 269 0.80 13.67 4.20
CA HIS A 269 1.60 14.89 4.06
C HIS A 269 2.96 14.59 3.41
N HIS A 270 3.61 13.50 3.81
CA HIS A 270 4.90 13.08 3.27
C HIS A 270 4.81 12.16 2.04
N ALA A 271 3.69 12.19 1.31
CA ALA A 271 3.46 11.42 0.08
C ALA A 271 3.74 9.91 0.20
N THR A 272 3.50 9.33 1.38
CA THR A 272 3.67 7.91 1.71
C THR A 272 2.34 7.36 2.21
N PRO A 273 1.27 7.37 1.38
CA PRO A 273 -0.06 7.03 1.86
C PRO A 273 -0.10 5.59 2.37
N ILE A 274 -0.51 5.45 3.62
CA ILE A 274 -0.80 4.16 4.26
C ILE A 274 -2.31 4.09 4.44
N ASP A 275 -2.94 3.05 3.91
CA ASP A 275 -4.40 2.89 3.96
C ASP A 275 -4.87 2.00 5.11
N ARG A 276 -3.98 1.19 5.71
CA ARG A 276 -4.33 0.21 6.75
C ARG A 276 -3.66 0.52 8.07
N GLY A 277 -4.40 0.34 9.15
CA GLY A 277 -3.85 0.41 10.49
C GLY A 277 -4.69 -0.30 11.53
N VAL A 278 -4.01 -0.83 12.55
CA VAL A 278 -4.59 -1.50 13.70
C VAL A 278 -4.11 -0.79 14.97
N PHE A 279 -5.07 -0.32 15.77
CA PHE A 279 -4.85 0.47 16.98
C PHE A 279 -5.53 -0.23 18.15
N THR A 280 -4.76 -0.54 19.19
CA THR A 280 -5.16 -1.55 20.19
C THR A 280 -5.36 -0.99 21.59
N ARG A 281 -5.22 0.33 21.79
CA ARG A 281 -5.42 1.01 23.09
C ARG A 281 -4.68 0.32 24.24
N GLY A 282 -3.37 0.20 24.10
CA GLY A 282 -2.43 -0.35 25.08
C GLY A 282 -2.20 -1.86 24.98
N ARG A 283 -3.12 -2.62 24.38
CA ARG A 283 -2.96 -4.08 24.25
C ARG A 283 -1.84 -4.45 23.27
N PRO A 284 -1.13 -5.57 23.47
CA PRO A 284 -0.12 -6.02 22.52
C PRO A 284 -0.74 -6.24 21.11
N PRO A 285 -0.20 -5.62 20.04
CA PRO A 285 -0.81 -5.66 18.73
C PRO A 285 -0.29 -6.82 17.86
N TYR A 286 0.73 -7.57 18.31
CA TYR A 286 1.41 -8.60 17.50
C TYR A 286 0.48 -9.73 17.02
N HIS A 287 -0.64 -10.00 17.72
CA HIS A 287 -1.61 -11.04 17.30
C HIS A 287 -2.21 -10.80 15.91
N TYR A 288 -2.20 -9.56 15.42
CA TYR A 288 -2.69 -9.23 14.09
C TYR A 288 -1.68 -9.54 12.97
N LEU A 289 -0.40 -9.81 13.28
CA LEU A 289 0.63 -10.08 12.28
C LEU A 289 0.28 -11.27 11.37
N HIS A 290 -0.35 -12.31 11.93
CA HIS A 290 -0.80 -13.46 11.15
C HIS A 290 -1.93 -13.09 10.19
N ALA A 291 -2.95 -12.37 10.67
CA ALA A 291 -4.06 -11.92 9.83
C ALA A 291 -3.61 -10.95 8.73
N LEU A 292 -2.56 -10.18 8.99
CA LEU A 292 -1.92 -9.28 8.03
C LEU A 292 -0.93 -10.00 7.11
N GLN A 293 -0.62 -11.28 7.33
CA GLN A 293 0.43 -12.01 6.61
C GLN A 293 1.77 -11.26 6.61
N ALA A 294 2.12 -10.62 7.73
CA ALA A 294 3.29 -9.75 7.84
C ALA A 294 4.60 -10.50 7.57
N ASN A 295 5.50 -9.91 6.79
CA ASN A 295 6.86 -10.42 6.57
C ASN A 295 7.89 -9.76 7.51
N LEU A 296 7.63 -8.52 7.93
CA LEU A 296 8.50 -7.76 8.83
C LEU A 296 7.64 -6.95 9.80
N PHE A 297 8.04 -6.93 11.07
CA PHE A 297 7.48 -6.05 12.08
C PHE A 297 8.56 -5.13 12.69
N LEU A 298 8.38 -3.82 12.55
CA LEU A 298 9.26 -2.80 13.12
C LEU A 298 8.55 -2.05 14.25
N SER A 299 9.09 -2.13 15.46
CA SER A 299 8.51 -1.46 16.63
C SER A 299 9.58 -0.83 17.51
N THR A 300 9.24 0.25 18.20
CA THR A 300 10.11 0.78 19.27
C THR A 300 9.87 0.09 20.61
N ASN A 301 8.79 -0.70 20.74
CA ASN A 301 8.44 -1.44 21.94
C ASN A 301 9.12 -2.83 21.94
N THR A 302 9.97 -3.08 22.93
CA THR A 302 10.75 -4.34 23.05
C THR A 302 9.87 -5.57 23.26
N ASP A 303 8.81 -5.47 24.08
CA ASP A 303 7.94 -6.61 24.38
C ASP A 303 7.19 -7.09 23.13
N ASP A 304 6.73 -6.16 22.30
CA ASP A 304 6.07 -6.48 21.04
C ASP A 304 7.01 -7.19 20.07
N VAL A 305 8.28 -6.76 20.00
CA VAL A 305 9.28 -7.38 19.14
C VAL A 305 9.59 -8.79 19.62
N ARG A 306 9.79 -8.99 20.93
CA ARG A 306 10.02 -10.33 21.51
C ARG A 306 8.83 -11.26 21.26
N ALA A 307 7.60 -10.76 21.46
CA ALA A 307 6.39 -11.53 21.21
C ALA A 307 6.22 -11.89 19.73
N ALA A 308 6.52 -10.97 18.81
CA ALA A 308 6.48 -11.23 17.37
C ALA A 308 7.53 -12.26 16.93
N LEU A 309 8.76 -12.17 17.44
CA LEU A 309 9.82 -13.16 17.19
C LEU A 309 9.44 -14.55 17.71
N ALA A 310 8.90 -14.62 18.94
CA ALA A 310 8.41 -15.88 19.51
C ALA A 310 7.25 -16.49 18.71
N ALA A 311 6.45 -15.65 18.05
CA ALA A 311 5.39 -16.07 17.13
C ALA A 311 5.88 -16.42 15.71
N GLY A 312 7.19 -16.37 15.46
CA GLY A 312 7.81 -16.76 14.19
C GLY A 312 7.86 -15.67 13.12
N PHE A 313 7.60 -14.40 13.48
CA PHE A 313 7.70 -13.26 12.57
C PHE A 313 9.08 -12.60 12.67
N ALA A 314 9.65 -12.18 11.54
CA ALA A 314 10.83 -11.33 11.54
C ALA A 314 10.46 -9.99 12.18
N ALA A 315 11.08 -9.65 13.31
CA ALA A 315 10.82 -8.40 13.99
C ALA A 315 12.10 -7.79 14.58
N ALA A 316 12.15 -6.46 14.60
CA ALA A 316 13.27 -5.72 15.17
C ALA A 316 12.81 -4.51 15.97
N GLN A 317 13.52 -4.25 17.07
CA GLN A 317 13.37 -3.05 17.87
C GLN A 317 14.09 -1.89 17.19
N VAL A 318 13.34 -0.89 16.76
CA VAL A 318 13.87 0.35 16.17
C VAL A 318 14.32 1.29 17.28
N TYR A 319 15.51 1.87 17.13
CA TYR A 319 16.05 2.88 18.04
C TYR A 319 15.74 4.26 17.48
N PRO A 320 14.83 5.06 18.07
CA PRO A 320 14.41 6.36 17.52
C PRO A 320 15.54 7.38 17.37
N GLN A 321 16.62 7.21 18.12
CA GLN A 321 17.78 8.10 18.13
C GLN A 321 18.86 7.72 17.09
N SER A 322 18.61 6.70 16.27
CA SER A 322 19.55 6.30 15.22
C SER A 322 19.71 7.41 14.19
N ALA A 323 20.89 7.48 13.56
CA ALA A 323 21.08 8.30 12.38
C ALA A 323 20.06 7.93 11.31
N HIS A 324 19.52 8.94 10.63
CA HIS A 324 18.58 8.73 9.53
C HIS A 324 19.31 8.19 8.29
N ALA A 325 18.58 7.46 7.44
CA ALA A 325 19.13 6.92 6.20
C ALA A 325 19.64 8.04 5.28
N SER A 326 20.70 7.72 4.54
CA SER A 326 21.23 8.58 3.48
C SER A 326 20.24 8.70 2.32
N GLU A 327 20.07 9.92 1.79
CA GLU A 327 19.29 10.15 0.56
C GLU A 327 20.13 10.02 -0.72
N ALA A 328 21.40 9.59 -0.62
CA ALA A 328 22.31 9.47 -1.76
C ALA A 328 21.85 8.44 -2.81
N HIS A 329 21.01 7.47 -2.41
CA HIS A 329 20.52 6.38 -3.26
C HIS A 329 18.97 6.35 -3.28
N PRO A 330 18.30 7.33 -3.93
CA PRO A 330 16.85 7.47 -3.85
C PRO A 330 16.08 6.35 -4.57
N THR A 331 16.68 5.70 -5.56
CA THR A 331 16.06 4.62 -6.36
C THR A 331 16.50 3.21 -5.96
N GLU A 332 17.20 3.08 -4.83
CA GLU A 332 17.71 1.81 -4.34
C GLU A 332 17.37 1.67 -2.84
N VAL A 333 16.64 0.60 -2.50
CA VAL A 333 16.46 0.15 -1.13
C VAL A 333 17.69 -0.65 -0.73
N ARG A 334 18.36 -0.23 0.34
CA ARG A 334 19.57 -0.89 0.86
C ARG A 334 19.31 -1.49 2.23
N ILE A 335 19.44 -2.80 2.37
CA ILE A 335 19.21 -3.48 3.66
C ILE A 335 20.44 -4.32 4.01
N ALA A 336 20.96 -4.12 5.22
CA ALA A 336 22.06 -4.90 5.75
C ALA A 336 21.55 -5.83 6.87
N PHE A 337 22.04 -7.07 6.89
CA PHE A 337 21.69 -8.07 7.89
C PHE A 337 22.95 -8.61 8.55
N ASP A 338 22.92 -8.80 9.86
CA ASP A 338 23.83 -9.73 10.50
C ASP A 338 23.57 -11.18 10.06
N GLY A 339 24.58 -12.03 10.23
CA GLY A 339 24.51 -13.45 9.96
C GLY A 339 23.78 -14.20 11.06
N ASP A 340 24.53 -14.58 12.10
CA ASP A 340 24.05 -15.45 13.18
C ASP A 340 22.95 -14.75 14.01
N ALA A 341 21.98 -15.53 14.50
CA ALA A 341 20.77 -15.06 15.20
C ALA A 341 19.84 -14.10 14.42
N VAL A 342 20.19 -13.70 13.19
CA VAL A 342 19.37 -12.89 12.28
C VAL A 342 18.99 -13.69 11.04
N LEU A 343 19.92 -13.89 10.11
CA LEU A 343 19.69 -14.70 8.90
C LEU A 343 19.84 -16.20 9.17
N PHE A 344 20.83 -16.56 9.99
CA PHE A 344 21.13 -17.93 10.41
C PHE A 344 20.75 -18.12 11.88
N SER A 345 20.58 -19.37 12.29
CA SER A 345 20.42 -19.70 13.71
C SER A 345 21.66 -19.33 14.53
N ASP A 346 21.50 -19.27 15.84
CA ASP A 346 22.57 -19.04 16.81
C ASP A 346 23.43 -20.29 17.11
N GLU A 347 23.32 -21.37 16.33
CA GLU A 347 24.08 -22.63 16.50
C GLU A 347 25.58 -22.35 16.68
N ALA A 348 26.15 -21.52 15.82
CA ALA A 348 27.58 -21.27 15.78
C ALA A 348 28.04 -20.41 16.97
N GLU A 349 27.23 -19.45 17.40
CA GLU A 349 27.50 -18.62 18.59
C GLU A 349 27.51 -19.48 19.86
N ARG A 350 26.62 -20.49 19.97
CA ARG A 350 26.64 -21.43 21.11
C ARG A 350 27.93 -22.23 21.20
N VAL A 351 28.47 -22.68 20.06
CA VAL A 351 29.76 -23.39 20.00
C VAL A 351 30.88 -22.46 20.44
N PHE A 352 30.88 -21.21 19.97
CA PHE A 352 31.87 -20.22 20.34
C PHE A 352 31.83 -19.90 21.85
N GLN A 353 30.65 -19.68 22.44
CA GLN A 353 30.50 -19.44 23.87
C GLN A 353 30.96 -20.63 24.73
N ALA A 354 30.65 -21.85 24.29
CA ALA A 354 30.96 -23.05 25.07
C ALA A 354 32.43 -23.48 24.97
N GLN A 355 33.07 -23.30 23.80
CA GLN A 355 34.35 -23.95 23.48
C GLN A 355 35.40 -23.01 22.86
N GLY A 356 35.06 -21.73 22.67
CA GLY A 356 35.97 -20.71 22.15
C GLY A 356 36.20 -20.76 20.63
N LEU A 357 37.08 -19.86 20.16
CA LEU A 357 37.32 -19.62 18.73
C LEU A 357 37.87 -20.84 17.96
N PRO A 358 38.83 -21.64 18.49
CA PRO A 358 39.37 -22.78 17.73
C PRO A 358 38.31 -23.86 17.45
N ALA A 359 37.48 -24.16 18.46
CA ALA A 359 36.39 -25.13 18.32
C ALA A 359 35.33 -24.64 17.33
N PHE A 360 34.98 -23.34 17.39
CA PHE A 360 34.11 -22.71 16.41
C PHE A 360 34.67 -22.83 14.98
N GLN A 361 35.95 -22.51 14.75
CA GLN A 361 36.54 -22.60 13.41
C GLN A 361 36.56 -24.03 12.88
N GLN A 362 36.89 -25.01 13.73
CA GLN A 362 36.85 -26.43 13.36
C GLN A 362 35.42 -26.90 13.07
N HIS A 363 34.46 -26.49 13.90
CA HIS A 363 33.04 -26.79 13.70
C HIS A 363 32.56 -26.29 12.34
N GLU A 364 32.84 -25.02 12.03
CA GLU A 364 32.45 -24.38 10.78
C GLU A 364 33.15 -25.00 9.56
N ALA A 365 34.44 -25.33 9.66
CA ALA A 365 35.16 -25.99 8.58
C ALA A 365 34.64 -27.42 8.33
N SER A 366 34.40 -28.21 9.39
CA SER A 366 33.89 -29.58 9.27
C SER A 366 32.47 -29.65 8.70
N LYS A 367 31.68 -28.59 8.93
CA LYS A 367 30.30 -28.47 8.47
C LYS A 367 30.14 -27.53 7.27
N ALA A 368 31.21 -27.17 6.58
CA ALA A 368 31.15 -26.19 5.48
C ALA A 368 30.10 -26.56 4.41
N ALA A 369 29.93 -27.85 4.11
CA ALA A 369 28.95 -28.34 3.14
C ALA A 369 27.51 -28.48 3.69
N LEU A 370 27.31 -28.37 5.02
CA LEU A 370 26.01 -28.47 5.68
C LEU A 370 25.44 -27.06 5.90
N PRO A 371 24.29 -26.71 5.27
CA PRO A 371 23.68 -25.40 5.45
C PRO A 371 23.44 -25.06 6.92
N LEU A 372 23.62 -23.79 7.28
CA LEU A 372 23.24 -23.29 8.60
C LEU A 372 21.71 -23.38 8.76
N PRO A 373 21.21 -23.75 9.95
CA PRO A 373 19.79 -23.65 10.22
C PRO A 373 19.31 -22.20 10.07
N PRO A 374 18.06 -21.97 9.65
CA PRO A 374 17.56 -20.63 9.36
C PRO A 374 17.35 -19.81 10.63
N GLY A 375 17.64 -18.51 10.55
CA GLY A 375 17.30 -17.52 11.56
C GLY A 375 15.94 -16.86 11.30
N PRO A 376 15.48 -15.98 12.21
CA PRO A 376 14.16 -15.35 12.13
C PRO A 376 13.94 -14.49 10.89
N PHE A 377 15.00 -13.98 10.26
CA PHE A 377 14.90 -13.07 9.11
C PHE A 377 14.99 -13.76 7.74
N LYS A 378 15.19 -15.09 7.69
CA LYS A 378 15.14 -15.84 6.41
C LYS A 378 13.84 -15.60 5.62
N PRO A 379 12.63 -15.66 6.22
CA PRO A 379 11.38 -15.42 5.47
C PRO A 379 11.31 -14.01 4.86
N LEU A 380 11.86 -13.00 5.54
CA LEU A 380 11.96 -11.65 5.01
C LEU A 380 12.93 -11.60 3.82
N LEU A 381 14.10 -12.21 3.96
CA LEU A 381 15.10 -12.25 2.88
C LEU A 381 14.54 -12.94 1.63
N GLU A 382 13.78 -14.02 1.80
CA GLU A 382 13.06 -14.68 0.69
C GLU A 382 12.00 -13.77 0.05
N ALA A 383 11.25 -13.01 0.86
CA ALA A 383 10.25 -12.07 0.36
C ALA A 383 10.88 -10.90 -0.42
N LEU A 384 12.00 -10.39 0.07
CA LEU A 384 12.82 -9.37 -0.59
C LEU A 384 13.40 -9.87 -1.91
N HIS A 385 13.88 -11.12 -1.95
CA HIS A 385 14.36 -11.74 -3.18
C HIS A 385 13.24 -11.87 -4.23
N ARG A 386 12.04 -12.31 -3.82
CA ARG A 386 10.85 -12.33 -4.71
C ARG A 386 10.51 -10.94 -5.24
N LEU A 387 10.56 -9.92 -4.39
CA LEU A 387 10.33 -8.52 -4.78
C LEU A 387 11.35 -8.07 -5.83
N GLN A 388 12.63 -8.37 -5.63
CA GLN A 388 13.70 -8.03 -6.56
C GLN A 388 13.54 -8.74 -7.91
N SER A 389 13.23 -10.05 -7.91
CA SER A 389 12.97 -10.82 -9.14
C SER A 389 11.78 -10.26 -9.91
N ALA A 390 10.70 -9.89 -9.22
CA ALA A 390 9.51 -9.32 -9.83
C ALA A 390 9.76 -7.91 -10.40
N ALA A 391 10.62 -7.10 -9.78
CA ALA A 391 10.98 -5.76 -10.26
C ALA A 391 11.93 -5.79 -11.47
N SER A 392 12.70 -6.87 -11.63
CA SER A 392 13.70 -7.03 -12.71
C SER A 392 13.09 -7.11 -14.12
N THR A 393 11.76 -7.25 -14.24
CA THR A 393 11.06 -7.25 -15.54
C THR A 393 10.90 -5.84 -16.16
N GLY A 394 11.58 -4.83 -15.60
CA GLY A 394 11.65 -3.46 -16.15
C GLY A 394 10.41 -2.59 -15.90
N ALA A 395 9.45 -3.08 -15.12
CA ALA A 395 8.20 -2.37 -14.84
C ALA A 395 8.36 -1.27 -13.77
N VAL A 396 9.43 -1.30 -12.97
CA VAL A 396 9.63 -0.43 -11.80
C VAL A 396 11.08 0.04 -11.77
N ALA A 397 11.31 1.33 -11.48
CA ALA A 397 12.65 1.92 -11.43
C ALA A 397 13.42 1.58 -10.14
N MET A 398 12.71 1.21 -9.08
CA MET A 398 13.29 0.86 -7.78
C MET A 398 14.08 -0.44 -7.84
N ARG A 399 15.24 -0.45 -7.16
CA ARG A 399 16.11 -1.62 -7.01
C ARG A 399 16.27 -1.97 -5.54
N LEU A 400 16.60 -3.23 -5.29
CA LEU A 400 16.95 -3.73 -3.97
C LEU A 400 18.43 -4.13 -3.98
N ARG A 401 19.16 -3.72 -2.93
CA ARG A 401 20.53 -4.13 -2.65
C ARG A 401 20.61 -4.66 -1.21
N THR A 402 21.11 -5.87 -1.05
CA THR A 402 21.22 -6.55 0.24
C THR A 402 22.66 -6.85 0.60
N ALA A 403 23.00 -6.69 1.89
CA ALA A 403 24.33 -6.99 2.40
C ALA A 403 24.27 -7.96 3.60
N LEU A 404 25.16 -8.96 3.60
CA LEU A 404 25.50 -9.75 4.77
C LEU A 404 26.67 -9.07 5.51
N VAL A 405 26.49 -8.66 6.76
CA VAL A 405 27.51 -7.98 7.58
C VAL A 405 27.73 -8.76 8.87
N THR A 406 28.73 -9.64 8.88
CA THR A 406 28.91 -10.64 9.94
C THR A 406 30.28 -10.57 10.61
N ALA A 407 30.34 -10.97 11.88
CA ALA A 407 31.60 -11.16 12.61
C ALA A 407 32.37 -12.41 12.16
N ARG A 408 31.78 -13.29 11.35
CA ARG A 408 32.49 -14.44 10.75
C ARG A 408 33.68 -13.98 9.91
N SER A 409 34.73 -14.77 9.89
CA SER A 409 35.94 -14.57 9.07
C SER A 409 36.40 -15.90 8.47
N ALA A 410 37.46 -15.90 7.67
CA ALA A 410 38.05 -17.15 7.18
C ALA A 410 38.55 -18.03 8.35
N PRO A 411 38.27 -19.35 8.34
CA PRO A 411 37.60 -20.14 7.29
C PRO A 411 36.05 -20.20 7.39
N ALA A 412 35.44 -19.68 8.46
CA ALA A 412 34.00 -19.78 8.74
C ALA A 412 33.06 -19.06 7.75
N HIS A 413 33.58 -18.24 6.83
CA HIS A 413 32.77 -17.58 5.79
C HIS A 413 32.16 -18.57 4.79
N GLU A 414 32.84 -19.69 4.52
CA GLU A 414 32.44 -20.63 3.47
C GLU A 414 31.05 -21.22 3.72
N ARG A 415 30.76 -21.64 4.96
CA ARG A 415 29.46 -22.22 5.32
C ARG A 415 28.33 -21.21 5.16
N ALA A 416 28.57 -19.94 5.50
CA ALA A 416 27.57 -18.88 5.34
C ALA A 416 27.22 -18.64 3.87
N ILE A 417 28.23 -18.54 2.99
CA ILE A 417 28.01 -18.38 1.54
C ILE A 417 27.30 -19.61 0.95
N ARG A 418 27.76 -20.83 1.28
CA ARG A 418 27.12 -22.07 0.81
C ARG A 418 25.68 -22.19 1.28
N THR A 419 25.35 -21.68 2.46
CA THR A 419 23.97 -21.65 2.96
C THR A 419 23.10 -20.75 2.09
N LEU A 420 23.55 -19.54 1.77
CA LEU A 420 22.82 -18.63 0.87
C LEU A 420 22.65 -19.24 -0.54
N MET A 421 23.70 -19.88 -1.07
CA MET A 421 23.61 -20.62 -2.33
C MET A 421 22.61 -21.76 -2.27
N HIS A 422 22.57 -22.52 -1.17
CA HIS A 422 21.61 -23.60 -0.97
C HIS A 422 20.17 -23.10 -0.90
N TRP A 423 19.95 -21.93 -0.31
CA TRP A 423 18.64 -21.25 -0.33
C TRP A 423 18.29 -20.64 -1.68
N ASN A 424 19.22 -20.67 -2.65
CA ASN A 424 19.10 -19.99 -3.94
C ASN A 424 18.84 -18.49 -3.78
N ILE A 425 19.50 -17.87 -2.79
CA ILE A 425 19.43 -16.43 -2.51
C ILE A 425 20.81 -15.84 -2.71
N ALA A 426 20.90 -14.81 -3.56
CA ALA A 426 22.10 -14.00 -3.68
C ALA A 426 22.00 -12.78 -2.77
N VAL A 427 23.12 -12.39 -2.16
CA VAL A 427 23.32 -11.07 -1.57
C VAL A 427 24.26 -10.28 -2.48
N ASP A 428 24.06 -8.97 -2.56
CA ASP A 428 24.87 -8.11 -3.42
C ASP A 428 26.27 -7.87 -2.83
N GLU A 429 26.35 -7.82 -1.49
CA GLU A 429 27.59 -7.62 -0.75
C GLU A 429 27.68 -8.55 0.46
N ALA A 430 28.88 -9.05 0.75
CA ALA A 430 29.15 -9.87 1.93
C ALA A 430 30.43 -9.39 2.62
N MET A 431 30.29 -8.98 3.89
CA MET A 431 31.34 -8.40 4.71
C MET A 431 31.64 -9.35 5.87
N PHE A 432 32.81 -10.00 5.82
CA PHE A 432 33.31 -10.93 6.83
C PHE A 432 34.34 -10.22 7.72
N LEU A 433 33.85 -9.61 8.80
CA LEU A 433 34.58 -8.59 9.54
C LEU A 433 35.52 -9.14 10.62
N GLY A 434 35.38 -10.41 11.01
CA GLY A 434 36.29 -11.02 11.99
C GLY A 434 36.37 -10.29 13.34
N GLY A 435 35.29 -9.65 13.78
CA GLY A 435 35.21 -8.88 15.01
C GLY A 435 35.56 -7.40 14.89
N LEU A 436 35.81 -6.87 13.68
CA LEU A 436 35.87 -5.42 13.47
C LEU A 436 34.51 -4.76 13.73
N ASP A 437 34.56 -3.49 14.12
CA ASP A 437 33.37 -2.69 14.34
C ASP A 437 32.55 -2.53 13.04
N LYS A 438 31.25 -2.79 13.10
CA LYS A 438 30.35 -2.78 11.94
C LYS A 438 30.02 -1.36 11.47
N GLY A 439 30.00 -0.39 12.39
CA GLY A 439 29.58 0.99 12.14
C GLY A 439 30.27 1.65 10.94
N PRO A 440 31.62 1.65 10.85
CA PRO A 440 32.35 2.21 9.71
C PRO A 440 32.00 1.56 8.37
N PHE A 441 31.83 0.24 8.31
CA PHE A 441 31.48 -0.47 7.07
C PHE A 441 30.04 -0.17 6.65
N LEU A 442 29.11 -0.09 7.61
CA LEU A 442 27.73 0.30 7.35
C LEU A 442 27.62 1.75 6.86
N ARG A 443 28.51 2.64 7.30
CA ARG A 443 28.58 4.02 6.78
C ARG A 443 28.93 4.05 5.29
N GLU A 444 29.81 3.18 4.82
CA GLU A 444 30.16 3.07 3.39
C GLU A 444 29.01 2.44 2.59
N PHE A 445 28.36 1.41 3.14
CA PHE A 445 27.22 0.75 2.48
C PHE A 445 25.96 1.63 2.43
N GLN A 446 25.77 2.54 3.40
CA GLN A 446 24.61 3.42 3.51
C GLN A 446 23.26 2.68 3.46
N PRO A 447 23.00 1.71 4.34
CA PRO A 447 21.71 1.02 4.40
C PRO A 447 20.59 1.98 4.81
N ASP A 448 19.41 1.74 4.24
CA ASP A 448 18.14 2.28 4.74
C ASP A 448 17.75 1.64 6.07
N PHE A 449 18.23 0.42 6.34
CA PHE A 449 18.06 -0.25 7.62
C PHE A 449 19.08 -1.38 7.83
N PHE A 450 19.60 -1.49 9.05
CA PHE A 450 20.49 -2.57 9.49
C PHE A 450 19.84 -3.40 10.61
N PHE A 451 19.95 -4.72 10.53
CA PHE A 451 19.43 -5.67 11.51
C PHE A 451 20.56 -6.48 12.16
N ASP A 452 20.62 -6.47 13.49
CA ASP A 452 21.63 -7.20 14.28
C ASP A 452 21.02 -7.64 15.61
N ASP A 453 21.46 -8.76 16.17
CA ASP A 453 20.95 -9.24 17.46
C ASP A 453 21.67 -8.63 18.67
N GLN A 454 22.92 -8.17 18.48
CA GLN A 454 23.79 -7.72 19.56
C GLN A 454 23.65 -6.22 19.82
N THR A 455 23.31 -5.88 21.05
CA THR A 455 23.13 -4.48 21.50
C THR A 455 24.33 -3.59 21.16
N GLY A 456 25.56 -4.09 21.37
CA GLY A 456 26.77 -3.31 21.10
C GLY A 456 26.97 -2.99 19.61
N HIS A 457 26.66 -3.92 18.71
CA HIS A 457 26.73 -3.67 17.27
C HIS A 457 25.65 -2.69 16.82
N VAL A 458 24.43 -2.84 17.33
CA VAL A 458 23.32 -1.93 17.02
C VAL A 458 23.63 -0.52 17.52
N GLN A 459 24.18 -0.37 18.72
CA GLN A 459 24.58 0.94 19.25
C GLN A 459 25.65 1.59 18.38
N SER A 460 26.71 0.86 18.01
CA SER A 460 27.73 1.39 17.09
C SER A 460 27.15 1.78 15.74
N ALA A 461 26.32 0.91 15.14
CA ALA A 461 25.67 1.17 13.86
C ALA A 461 24.73 2.39 13.92
N SER A 462 23.98 2.55 15.02
CA SER A 462 22.99 3.62 15.18
C SER A 462 23.59 5.02 15.11
N LEU A 463 24.90 5.17 15.36
CA LEU A 463 25.62 6.43 15.20
C LEU A 463 25.81 6.84 13.73
N HIS A 464 25.58 5.92 12.80
CA HIS A 464 25.89 6.10 11.38
C HIS A 464 24.72 5.82 10.46
N VAL A 465 23.86 4.86 10.83
CA VAL A 465 22.77 4.37 9.97
C VAL A 465 21.53 4.00 10.81
N PRO A 466 20.34 3.90 10.19
CA PRO A 466 19.18 3.30 10.84
C PRO A 466 19.46 1.86 11.24
N ALA A 467 19.25 1.53 12.51
CA ALA A 467 19.51 0.20 13.03
C ALA A 467 18.33 -0.30 13.88
N GLY A 468 18.14 -1.63 13.88
CA GLY A 468 17.20 -2.28 14.76
C GLY A 468 17.73 -3.58 15.34
N GLN A 469 17.41 -3.80 16.62
CA GLN A 469 17.85 -4.98 17.36
C GLN A 469 16.88 -6.14 17.20
N VAL A 470 17.40 -7.32 16.86
CA VAL A 470 16.66 -8.58 16.79
C VAL A 470 16.84 -9.36 18.10
N HIS A 471 15.79 -9.47 18.91
CA HIS A 471 15.83 -10.13 20.23
C HIS A 471 15.71 -11.67 20.14
N ALA A 472 16.50 -12.31 19.26
CA ALA A 472 16.45 -13.75 19.01
C ALA A 472 17.70 -14.52 19.49
N GLY A 473 18.80 -13.83 19.82
CA GLY A 473 20.06 -14.44 20.23
C GLY A 473 20.10 -14.84 21.70
N ILE A 474 20.96 -15.81 22.04
CA ILE A 474 21.23 -16.22 23.44
C ILE A 474 21.79 -15.09 24.32
N ARG A 475 22.40 -14.06 23.72
CA ARG A 475 22.87 -12.87 24.43
C ARG A 475 21.76 -11.83 24.70
N SER A 476 20.57 -12.00 24.13
CA SER A 476 19.44 -11.07 24.26
C SER A 476 18.61 -11.27 25.56
N GLY A 477 19.06 -12.14 26.46
CA GLY A 477 18.39 -12.51 27.72
C GLY A 477 19.07 -11.95 28.99
N GLY A 478 19.59 -10.72 28.92
CA GLY A 478 20.12 -9.98 30.08
C GLY A 478 19.06 -9.14 30.76
#